data_AF-A0A9X0WQU7-F1
#
_entry.id   AF-A0A9X0WQU7-F1
#
_cell.length_a   1.000
_cell.length_b   1.000
_cell.length_c   1.000
_cell.angle_alpha   90.00
_cell.angle_beta   90.00
_cell.angle_gamma   90.00
#
_symmetry.space_group_name_H-M   'P 1'
#
loop_
_entity.id
_entity.type
_entity.pdbx_description
1 polymer ?
#
loop_
_entity_poly.entity_id
_entity_poly.type
_entity_poly.pdbx_seq_one_letter_code
_entity_poly.pdbx_strand_id
1 'polypeptide(L)'
;MEAFEIYKLKAAGLTNEQVLRILAICQEGESLPPLEEMAKIARCRSIIRFVEQYRQLDEEQLRTEFERFPSLSIFDSDYPESLMQIYNPPVLLFYQGNLNLLAEPKIAVVGARETSREGVKSVEKIIQELQNQLVVVSGLAKGIDATAHYACIRNGGKTIGVIGTGLDIFYPKSNQRLQTHMSEHHLVLSEYGPGQAPLKFHFPERNRIIAGLCQAVIVAEARLRSGSLITCERAMEEGRDVFAIPGNILDGKSAGCHHLIQEGAKLVTSGQDILDELKYEL
;
A
#
# COMPACT_ATOMS: atom_id res chain seq x y z
N MET A 1 -6.26 -9.02 21.24
CA MET A 1 -6.33 -7.55 21.46
C MET A 1 -7.32 -6.98 20.47
N GLU A 2 -8.22 -6.09 20.87
CA GLU A 2 -9.22 -5.54 19.94
C GLU A 2 -8.61 -4.53 18.96
N ALA A 3 -8.99 -4.59 17.68
CA ALA A 3 -8.55 -3.66 16.64
C ALA A 3 -8.87 -2.18 16.97
N PHE A 4 -9.94 -1.95 17.75
CA PHE A 4 -10.30 -0.61 18.24
C PHE A 4 -9.22 -0.02 19.16
N GLU A 5 -8.57 -0.82 20.01
CA GLU A 5 -7.51 -0.33 20.90
C GLU A 5 -6.28 0.10 20.10
N ILE A 6 -5.94 -0.64 19.03
CA ILE A 6 -4.89 -0.25 18.07
C ILE A 6 -5.24 1.09 17.42
N TYR A 7 -6.50 1.27 16.99
CA TYR A 7 -6.98 2.52 16.43
C TYR A 7 -6.86 3.68 17.42
N LYS A 8 -7.28 3.48 18.66
CA LYS A 8 -7.23 4.46 19.75
C LYS A 8 -5.80 4.90 20.08
N LEU A 9 -4.84 3.97 20.09
CA LEU A 9 -3.42 4.28 20.25
C LEU A 9 -2.90 5.20 19.13
N LYS A 10 -3.29 4.95 17.87
CA LYS A 10 -2.93 5.82 16.73
C LYS A 10 -3.63 7.19 16.84
N ALA A 11 -4.90 7.22 17.23
CA ALA A 11 -5.64 8.46 17.46
C ALA A 11 -5.03 9.33 18.58
N ALA A 12 -4.42 8.69 19.59
CA ALA A 12 -3.66 9.36 20.65
C ALA A 12 -2.28 9.90 20.17
N GLY A 13 -1.95 9.73 18.89
CA GLY A 13 -0.76 10.30 18.26
C GLY A 13 0.46 9.36 18.20
N LEU A 14 0.29 8.07 18.49
CA LEU A 14 1.37 7.10 18.27
C LEU A 14 1.53 6.78 16.78
N THR A 15 2.79 6.69 16.34
CA THR A 15 3.10 6.21 14.99
C THR A 15 2.92 4.70 14.88
N ASN A 16 2.85 4.18 13.64
CA ASN A 16 2.75 2.74 13.41
C ASN A 16 3.89 1.95 14.10
N GLU A 17 5.14 2.42 14.00
CA GLU A 17 6.30 1.80 14.67
C GLU A 17 6.17 1.79 16.20
N GLN A 18 5.61 2.86 16.77
CA GLN A 18 5.41 2.95 18.21
C GLN A 18 4.35 1.97 18.69
N VAL A 19 3.25 1.83 17.94
CA VAL A 19 2.23 0.83 18.21
C VAL A 19 2.82 -0.58 18.07
N LEU A 20 3.58 -0.88 17.00
CA LEU A 20 4.26 -2.16 16.85
C LEU A 20 5.14 -2.53 18.05
N ARG A 21 5.85 -1.58 18.65
CA ARG A 21 6.65 -1.85 19.87
C ARG A 21 5.80 -2.25 21.07
N ILE A 22 4.62 -1.64 21.21
CA ILE A 22 3.66 -2.02 22.25
C ILE A 22 3.13 -3.43 21.94
N LEU A 23 2.71 -3.66 20.70
CA LEU A 23 2.16 -4.96 20.29
C LEU A 23 3.16 -6.10 20.43
N ALA A 24 4.45 -5.87 20.17
CA ALA A 24 5.49 -6.88 20.25
C ALA A 24 5.72 -7.46 21.67
N ILE A 25 5.27 -6.75 22.71
CA ILE A 25 5.38 -7.22 24.09
C ILE A 25 4.05 -7.70 24.68
N CYS A 26 2.93 -7.40 24.03
CA CYS A 26 1.63 -7.88 24.44
C CYS A 26 1.40 -9.25 23.82
N GLN A 27 1.18 -10.28 24.63
CA GLN A 27 0.79 -11.57 24.08
C GLN A 27 -0.65 -11.51 23.54
N GLU A 28 -0.96 -12.39 22.61
CA GLU A 28 -2.30 -12.52 22.06
C GLU A 28 -3.29 -12.84 23.20
N GLY A 29 -4.25 -11.93 23.43
CA GLY A 29 -5.26 -12.06 24.48
C GLY A 29 -4.93 -11.37 25.80
N GLU A 30 -3.74 -10.76 25.94
CA GLU A 30 -3.41 -9.94 27.10
C GLU A 30 -3.99 -8.52 26.99
N SER A 31 -4.31 -7.94 28.16
CA SER A 31 -4.70 -6.54 28.27
C SER A 31 -3.51 -5.62 27.97
N LEU A 32 -3.78 -4.45 27.39
CA LEU A 32 -2.76 -3.41 27.22
C LEU A 32 -2.13 -3.01 28.58
N PRO A 33 -0.82 -2.73 28.61
CA PRO A 33 -0.17 -2.20 29.81
C PRO A 33 -0.76 -0.85 30.24
N PRO A 34 -0.49 -0.38 31.47
CA PRO A 34 -0.80 0.99 31.88
C PRO A 34 -0.24 2.03 30.90
N LEU A 35 -0.93 3.18 30.74
CA LEU A 35 -0.58 4.20 29.75
C LEU A 35 0.87 4.69 29.89
N GLU A 36 1.36 4.89 31.11
CA GLU A 36 2.71 5.33 31.39
C GLU A 36 3.76 4.30 30.99
N GLU A 37 3.42 3.01 31.07
CA GLU A 37 4.28 1.91 30.63
C GLU A 37 4.28 1.83 29.10
N MET A 38 3.11 1.86 28.46
CA MET A 38 2.99 1.92 26.99
C MET A 38 3.81 3.07 26.41
N ALA A 39 3.77 4.25 27.02
CA ALA A 39 4.55 5.40 26.58
C ALA A 39 6.06 5.17 26.63
N LYS A 40 6.55 4.42 27.64
CA LYS A 40 7.97 4.04 27.75
C LYS A 40 8.36 3.04 26.65
N ILE A 41 7.53 2.03 26.43
CA ILE A 41 7.74 0.99 25.41
C ILE A 41 7.76 1.61 24.00
N ALA A 42 6.79 2.47 23.71
CA ALA A 42 6.70 3.26 22.49
C ALA A 42 7.82 4.31 22.34
N ARG A 43 8.64 4.51 23.39
CA ARG A 43 9.68 5.56 23.45
C ARG A 43 9.14 6.94 23.08
N CYS A 44 7.97 7.29 23.62
CA CYS A 44 7.36 8.58 23.41
C CYS A 44 8.29 9.71 23.86
N ARG A 45 8.38 10.79 23.08
CA ARG A 45 9.16 11.99 23.47
C ARG A 45 8.65 12.63 24.76
N SER A 46 7.35 12.53 25.02
CA SER A 46 6.71 13.01 26.24
C SER A 46 5.64 12.01 26.67
N ILE A 47 5.84 11.38 27.83
CA ILE A 47 4.87 10.45 28.44
C ILE A 47 3.60 11.21 28.81
N ILE A 48 3.75 12.37 29.46
CA ILE A 48 2.63 13.20 29.92
C ILE A 48 1.71 13.55 28.75
N ARG A 49 2.29 14.04 27.63
CA ARG A 49 1.51 14.43 26.45
C ARG A 49 0.71 13.26 25.88
N PHE A 50 1.32 12.07 25.76
CA PHE A 50 0.61 10.88 25.26
C PHE A 50 -0.55 10.50 26.19
N VAL A 51 -0.30 10.45 27.50
CA VAL A 51 -1.32 10.09 28.50
C VAL A 51 -2.49 11.09 28.47
N GLU A 52 -2.19 12.39 28.40
CA GLU A 52 -3.20 13.44 28.28
C GLU A 52 -4.01 13.30 27.00
N GLN A 53 -3.35 13.13 25.85
CA GLN A 53 -4.02 12.94 24.56
C GLN A 53 -4.92 11.71 24.57
N TYR A 54 -4.43 10.57 25.08
CA TYR A 54 -5.21 9.34 25.17
C TYR A 54 -6.46 9.49 26.03
N ARG A 55 -6.34 10.14 27.21
CA ARG A 55 -7.47 10.34 28.13
C ARG A 55 -8.49 11.38 27.65
N GLN A 56 -8.08 12.30 26.77
CA GLN A 56 -8.96 13.33 26.20
C GLN A 56 -9.78 12.83 25.01
N LEU A 57 -9.48 11.65 24.47
CA LEU A 57 -10.26 11.06 23.38
C LEU A 57 -11.67 10.72 23.88
N ASP A 58 -12.68 11.19 23.16
CA ASP A 58 -14.06 10.73 23.30
C ASP A 58 -14.17 9.33 22.70
N GLU A 59 -14.28 8.32 23.57
CA GLU A 59 -14.30 6.93 23.14
C GLU A 59 -15.54 6.56 22.33
N GLU A 60 -16.71 7.13 22.65
CA GLU A 60 -17.96 6.87 21.94
C GLU A 60 -17.89 7.44 20.51
N GLN A 61 -17.41 8.68 20.39
CA GLN A 61 -17.17 9.29 19.08
C GLN A 61 -16.15 8.49 18.27
N LEU A 62 -15.03 8.10 18.89
CA LEU A 62 -13.96 7.39 18.21
C LEU A 62 -14.38 5.99 17.76
N ARG A 63 -15.21 5.30 18.55
CA ARG A 63 -15.78 4.00 18.20
C ARG A 63 -16.76 4.11 17.03
N THR A 64 -17.62 5.13 17.06
CA THR A 64 -18.51 5.45 15.93
C THR A 64 -17.72 5.72 14.66
N GLU A 65 -16.59 6.41 14.75
CA GLU A 65 -15.69 6.65 13.61
C GLU A 65 -15.03 5.36 13.12
N PHE A 66 -14.45 4.57 14.03
CA PHE A 66 -13.80 3.29 13.72
C PHE A 66 -14.74 2.32 13.00
N GLU A 67 -16.01 2.24 13.42
CA GLU A 67 -17.01 1.33 12.88
C GLU A 67 -17.59 1.77 11.52
N ARG A 68 -17.22 2.96 11.01
CA ARG A 68 -17.68 3.43 9.68
C ARG A 68 -17.23 2.53 8.54
N PHE A 69 -16.06 1.93 8.67
CA PHE A 69 -15.51 0.99 7.69
C PHE A 69 -14.98 -0.24 8.41
N PRO A 70 -15.11 -1.43 7.80
CA PRO A 70 -14.50 -2.60 8.37
C PRO A 70 -12.97 -2.45 8.34
N SER A 71 -12.30 -3.17 9.24
CA SER A 71 -10.85 -3.11 9.40
C SER A 71 -10.24 -4.50 9.53
N LEU A 72 -8.95 -4.56 9.25
CA LEU A 72 -8.08 -5.72 9.32
C LEU A 72 -6.82 -5.33 10.09
N SER A 73 -6.59 -5.96 11.22
CA SER A 73 -5.44 -5.77 12.10
C SER A 73 -4.36 -6.81 11.84
N ILE A 74 -3.14 -6.52 12.30
CA ILE A 74 -1.99 -7.44 12.18
C ILE A 74 -2.18 -8.79 12.91
N PHE A 75 -3.21 -8.91 13.76
CA PHE A 75 -3.53 -10.16 14.47
C PHE A 75 -4.59 -11.00 13.78
N ASP A 76 -5.27 -10.47 12.75
CA ASP A 76 -6.33 -11.20 12.06
C ASP A 76 -5.73 -12.26 11.13
N SER A 77 -6.38 -13.42 11.05
CA SER A 77 -5.92 -14.54 10.22
C SER A 77 -5.84 -14.21 8.73
N ASP A 78 -6.65 -13.25 8.29
CA ASP A 78 -6.69 -12.80 6.89
C ASP A 78 -5.58 -11.76 6.59
N TYR A 79 -4.78 -11.36 7.58
CA TYR A 79 -3.68 -10.42 7.39
C TYR A 79 -2.55 -11.08 6.58
N PRO A 80 -2.13 -10.51 5.43
CA PRO A 80 -1.15 -11.16 4.55
C PRO A 80 0.22 -11.31 5.21
N GLU A 81 0.75 -12.54 5.22
CA GLU A 81 2.09 -12.82 5.76
C GLU A 81 3.18 -12.00 5.05
N SER A 82 3.08 -11.85 3.72
CA SER A 82 4.01 -11.03 2.92
C SER A 82 4.06 -9.57 3.38
N LEU A 83 2.94 -9.05 3.89
CA LEU A 83 2.84 -7.71 4.43
C LEU A 83 3.31 -7.65 5.89
N MET A 84 3.18 -8.73 6.66
CA MET A 84 3.70 -8.79 8.04
C MET A 84 5.24 -8.77 8.06
N GLN A 85 5.88 -9.30 7.03
CA GLN A 85 7.33 -9.44 6.92
C GLN A 85 8.06 -8.15 6.48
N ILE A 86 7.36 -7.09 6.06
CA ILE A 86 8.02 -5.84 5.68
C ILE A 86 8.57 -5.09 6.89
N TYR A 87 9.43 -4.10 6.63
CA TYR A 87 9.75 -3.12 7.65
C TYR A 87 8.52 -2.26 7.99
N ASN A 88 8.21 -2.17 9.29
CA ASN A 88 7.11 -1.36 9.83
C ASN A 88 5.73 -1.76 9.26
N PRO A 89 5.28 -3.03 9.33
CA PRO A 89 4.01 -3.49 8.75
C PRO A 89 2.80 -2.72 9.32
N PRO A 90 1.78 -2.36 8.52
CA PRO A 90 0.65 -1.58 9.02
C PRO A 90 -0.10 -2.36 10.11
N VAL A 91 -0.19 -1.82 11.32
CA VAL A 91 -0.84 -2.52 12.46
C VAL A 91 -2.36 -2.67 12.28
N LEU A 92 -2.95 -1.81 11.44
CA LEU A 92 -4.37 -1.73 11.17
C LEU A 92 -4.59 -1.15 9.77
N LEU A 93 -5.47 -1.79 9.00
CA LEU A 93 -5.93 -1.35 7.69
C LEU A 93 -7.45 -1.27 7.70
N PHE A 94 -8.01 -0.15 7.29
CA PHE A 94 -9.41 -0.08 6.88
C PHE A 94 -9.56 -0.58 5.45
N TYR A 95 -10.71 -1.16 5.12
CA TYR A 95 -10.96 -1.62 3.77
C TYR A 95 -12.39 -1.39 3.28
N GLN A 96 -12.56 -1.44 1.97
CA GLN A 96 -13.85 -1.56 1.28
C GLN A 96 -13.72 -2.56 0.13
N GLY A 97 -14.70 -3.46 0.03
CA GLY A 97 -14.75 -4.47 -1.02
C GLY A 97 -14.38 -5.87 -0.51
N ASN A 98 -13.83 -6.69 -1.39
CA ASN A 98 -13.63 -8.12 -1.17
C ASN A 98 -12.22 -8.45 -0.66
N LEU A 99 -12.10 -8.79 0.63
CA LEU A 99 -10.83 -9.20 1.26
C LEU A 99 -10.21 -10.46 0.66
N ASN A 100 -10.99 -11.34 0.01
CA ASN A 100 -10.45 -12.59 -0.54
C ASN A 100 -9.36 -12.35 -1.60
N LEU A 101 -9.31 -11.14 -2.20
CA LEU A 101 -8.24 -10.74 -3.12
C LEU A 101 -6.86 -10.72 -2.45
N LEU A 102 -6.79 -10.64 -1.11
CA LEU A 102 -5.54 -10.70 -0.36
C LEU A 102 -4.87 -12.07 -0.41
N ALA A 103 -5.63 -13.15 -0.61
CA ALA A 103 -5.10 -14.51 -0.69
C ALA A 103 -4.53 -14.87 -2.07
N GLU A 104 -4.90 -14.12 -3.10
CA GLU A 104 -4.49 -14.39 -4.49
C GLU A 104 -3.03 -13.94 -4.76
N PRO A 105 -2.34 -14.50 -5.76
CA PRO A 105 -1.06 -13.98 -6.24
C PRO A 105 -1.18 -12.52 -6.71
N LYS A 106 -0.23 -11.66 -6.32
CA LYS A 106 -0.33 -10.19 -6.48
C LYS A 106 0.92 -9.61 -7.12
N ILE A 107 0.73 -8.61 -7.98
CA ILE A 107 1.81 -7.82 -8.58
C ILE A 107 1.55 -6.33 -8.44
N ALA A 108 2.55 -5.61 -7.96
CA ALA A 108 2.46 -4.16 -7.84
C ALA A 108 2.73 -3.49 -9.18
N VAL A 109 2.05 -2.38 -9.47
CA VAL A 109 2.37 -1.52 -10.62
C VAL A 109 2.51 -0.08 -10.13
N VAL A 110 3.67 0.52 -10.37
CA VAL A 110 3.98 1.90 -9.97
C VAL A 110 4.60 2.68 -11.14
N GLY A 111 4.44 4.00 -11.13
CA GLY A 111 5.05 4.81 -12.18
C GLY A 111 4.73 6.30 -12.11
N ALA A 112 4.99 7.02 -13.21
CA ALA A 112 4.76 8.45 -13.26
C ALA A 112 3.29 8.85 -13.06
N ARG A 113 3.07 9.92 -12.28
CA ARG A 113 1.78 10.61 -12.20
C ARG A 113 1.44 11.37 -13.48
N GLU A 114 2.47 11.81 -14.19
CA GLU A 114 2.40 12.46 -15.51
C GLU A 114 2.99 11.51 -16.55
N THR A 115 2.15 10.63 -17.08
CA THR A 115 2.56 9.58 -18.02
C THR A 115 2.47 10.05 -19.47
N SER A 116 3.34 9.52 -20.34
CA SER A 116 3.19 9.63 -21.80
C SER A 116 2.11 8.69 -22.34
N ARG A 117 1.74 8.87 -23.61
CA ARG A 117 0.81 7.94 -24.30
C ARG A 117 1.47 6.58 -24.49
N GLU A 118 2.76 6.57 -24.74
CA GLU A 118 3.58 5.36 -24.90
C GLU A 118 3.62 4.59 -23.57
N GLY A 119 3.88 5.27 -22.45
CA GLY A 119 3.87 4.66 -21.11
C GLY A 119 2.51 4.04 -20.76
N VAL A 120 1.41 4.72 -21.10
CA VAL A 120 0.05 4.16 -20.94
C VAL A 120 -0.09 2.86 -21.74
N LYS A 121 0.26 2.89 -23.04
CA LYS A 121 0.17 1.70 -23.91
C LYS A 121 1.07 0.56 -23.44
N SER A 122 2.27 0.87 -22.94
CA SER A 122 3.18 -0.14 -22.41
C SER A 122 2.58 -0.86 -21.21
N VAL A 123 2.02 -0.13 -20.24
CA VAL A 123 1.34 -0.74 -19.10
C VAL A 123 0.10 -1.52 -19.54
N GLU A 124 -0.73 -0.98 -20.43
CA GLU A 124 -1.90 -1.69 -20.95
C GLU A 124 -1.53 -3.01 -21.62
N LYS A 125 -0.47 -3.02 -22.45
CA LYS A 125 0.06 -4.22 -23.10
C LYS A 125 0.50 -5.25 -22.06
N ILE A 126 1.35 -4.87 -21.11
CA ILE A 126 1.86 -5.78 -20.07
C ILE A 126 0.70 -6.38 -19.28
N ILE A 127 -0.23 -5.55 -18.80
CA ILE A 127 -1.37 -6.01 -17.98
C ILE A 127 -2.31 -6.93 -18.76
N GLN A 128 -2.47 -6.71 -20.07
CA GLN A 128 -3.20 -7.63 -20.94
C GLN A 128 -2.50 -8.98 -21.09
N GLU A 129 -1.19 -8.98 -21.25
CA GLU A 129 -0.39 -10.19 -21.41
C GLU A 129 -0.22 -11.00 -20.12
N LEU A 130 -0.49 -10.40 -18.94
CA LEU A 130 -0.59 -11.16 -17.68
C LEU A 130 -1.83 -12.07 -17.61
N GLN A 131 -2.79 -11.92 -18.53
CA GLN A 131 -3.97 -12.78 -18.67
C GLN A 131 -4.77 -12.99 -17.36
N ASN A 132 -4.82 -11.95 -16.52
CA ASN A 132 -5.50 -11.96 -15.22
C ASN A 132 -5.00 -13.04 -14.23
N GLN A 133 -3.80 -13.58 -14.42
CA GLN A 133 -3.21 -14.57 -13.50
C GLN A 133 -2.75 -13.96 -12.16
N LEU A 134 -2.61 -12.63 -12.12
CA LEU A 134 -2.15 -11.88 -10.94
C LEU A 134 -3.15 -10.76 -10.64
N VAL A 135 -3.40 -10.52 -9.35
CA VAL A 135 -4.12 -9.35 -8.86
C VAL A 135 -3.21 -8.13 -8.97
N VAL A 136 -3.67 -7.10 -9.69
CA VAL A 136 -2.91 -5.86 -9.87
C VAL A 136 -3.07 -4.96 -8.66
N VAL A 137 -1.97 -4.65 -7.96
CA VAL A 137 -1.97 -3.76 -6.79
C VAL A 137 -1.36 -2.42 -7.18
N SER A 138 -2.04 -1.31 -6.91
CA SER A 138 -1.50 0.02 -7.18
C SER A 138 -2.13 1.09 -6.28
N GLY A 139 -1.71 2.33 -6.46
CA GLY A 139 -1.95 3.42 -5.54
C GLY A 139 -3.09 4.36 -5.90
N LEU A 140 -3.94 4.05 -6.88
CA LEU A 140 -5.02 4.93 -7.35
C LEU A 140 -4.57 6.37 -7.71
N ALA A 141 -3.27 6.62 -7.90
CA ALA A 141 -2.77 7.92 -8.33
C ALA A 141 -3.15 8.20 -9.79
N LYS A 142 -2.93 9.44 -10.26
CA LYS A 142 -2.97 9.75 -11.70
C LYS A 142 -1.86 8.97 -12.43
N GLY A 143 -2.01 8.87 -13.75
CA GLY A 143 -0.99 8.30 -14.62
C GLY A 143 -0.95 6.78 -14.52
N ILE A 144 0.24 6.23 -14.33
CA ILE A 144 0.51 4.79 -14.41
C ILE A 144 -0.38 3.98 -13.46
N ASP A 145 -0.57 4.41 -12.21
CA ASP A 145 -1.42 3.72 -11.25
C ASP A 145 -2.87 3.55 -11.76
N ALA A 146 -3.50 4.65 -12.18
CA ALA A 146 -4.86 4.60 -12.75
C ALA A 146 -4.91 3.77 -14.02
N THR A 147 -3.90 3.87 -14.89
CA THR A 147 -3.80 3.05 -16.11
C THR A 147 -3.78 1.56 -15.78
N ALA A 148 -2.99 1.14 -14.79
CA ALA A 148 -2.89 -0.25 -14.37
C ALA A 148 -4.25 -0.79 -13.90
N HIS A 149 -4.96 -0.03 -13.04
CA HIS A 149 -6.30 -0.39 -12.59
C HIS A 149 -7.29 -0.48 -13.74
N TYR A 150 -7.35 0.55 -14.62
CA TYR A 150 -8.28 0.54 -15.76
C TYR A 150 -7.99 -0.60 -16.74
N ALA A 151 -6.73 -0.88 -17.04
CA ALA A 151 -6.34 -1.99 -17.91
C ALA A 151 -6.77 -3.33 -17.31
N CYS A 152 -6.50 -3.54 -16.02
CA CYS A 152 -6.90 -4.75 -15.29
C CYS A 152 -8.42 -4.95 -15.32
N ILE A 153 -9.19 -3.92 -14.99
CA ILE A 153 -10.66 -3.97 -14.97
C ILE A 153 -11.21 -4.27 -16.36
N ARG A 154 -10.69 -3.61 -17.41
CA ARG A 154 -11.13 -3.81 -18.79
C ARG A 154 -10.86 -5.24 -19.28
N ASN A 155 -9.81 -5.87 -18.79
CA ASN A 155 -9.47 -7.26 -19.12
C ASN A 155 -10.30 -8.29 -18.30
N GLY A 156 -11.15 -7.84 -17.37
CA GLY A 156 -11.91 -8.71 -16.47
C GLY A 156 -11.09 -9.25 -15.29
N GLY A 157 -9.91 -8.68 -15.04
CA GLY A 157 -9.03 -9.06 -13.93
C GLY A 157 -9.47 -8.47 -12.59
N LYS A 158 -8.67 -8.73 -11.55
CA LYS A 158 -8.90 -8.24 -10.18
C LYS A 158 -7.79 -7.29 -9.77
N THR A 159 -8.13 -6.26 -9.01
CA THR A 159 -7.18 -5.22 -8.63
C THR A 159 -7.38 -4.76 -7.18
N ILE A 160 -6.32 -4.29 -6.52
CA ILE A 160 -6.36 -3.72 -5.17
C ILE A 160 -5.82 -2.30 -5.21
N GLY A 161 -6.59 -1.34 -4.72
CA GLY A 161 -6.15 0.04 -4.55
C GLY A 161 -5.72 0.30 -3.12
N VAL A 162 -4.46 0.67 -2.89
CA VAL A 162 -4.02 1.13 -1.57
C VAL A 162 -4.01 2.65 -1.59
N ILE A 163 -4.68 3.36 -0.67
CA ILE A 163 -4.79 4.84 -0.71
C ILE A 163 -4.11 5.54 0.47
N GLY A 164 -3.79 6.82 0.28
CA GLY A 164 -3.13 7.69 1.27
C GLY A 164 -4.09 8.62 2.02
N THR A 165 -5.37 8.23 2.12
CA THR A 165 -6.48 9.04 2.65
C THR A 165 -7.50 8.13 3.35
N GLY A 166 -8.43 8.70 4.10
CA GLY A 166 -9.63 7.96 4.52
C GLY A 166 -10.38 7.37 3.31
N LEU A 167 -11.09 6.25 3.51
CA LEU A 167 -11.85 5.57 2.44
C LEU A 167 -13.00 6.42 1.87
N ASP A 168 -13.48 7.40 2.63
CA ASP A 168 -14.46 8.42 2.25
C ASP A 168 -13.85 9.65 1.56
N ILE A 169 -12.53 9.70 1.39
CA ILE A 169 -11.80 10.78 0.75
C ILE A 169 -11.23 10.32 -0.60
N PHE A 170 -11.45 11.13 -1.64
CA PHE A 170 -11.02 10.82 -3.00
C PHE A 170 -9.83 11.69 -3.41
N TYR A 171 -8.65 11.09 -3.52
CA TYR A 171 -7.45 11.76 -4.00
C TYR A 171 -6.67 10.91 -5.01
N PRO A 172 -6.50 11.40 -6.26
CA PRO A 172 -7.00 12.67 -6.79
C PRO A 172 -8.50 12.60 -7.08
N LYS A 173 -9.22 13.74 -6.97
CA LYS A 173 -10.67 13.82 -7.25
C LYS A 173 -11.07 13.26 -8.62
N SER A 174 -10.19 13.35 -9.62
CA SER A 174 -10.43 12.79 -10.96
C SER A 174 -10.65 11.28 -10.97
N ASN A 175 -10.11 10.56 -9.97
CA ASN A 175 -10.21 9.11 -9.85
C ASN A 175 -11.34 8.68 -8.91
N GLN A 176 -12.23 9.59 -8.48
CA GLN A 176 -13.35 9.26 -7.60
C GLN A 176 -14.19 8.08 -8.14
N ARG A 177 -14.55 8.13 -9.43
CA ARG A 177 -15.32 7.04 -10.06
C ARG A 177 -14.59 5.70 -10.05
N LEU A 178 -13.27 5.72 -10.23
CA LEU A 178 -12.45 4.51 -10.21
C LEU A 178 -12.38 3.92 -8.79
N GLN A 179 -12.12 4.76 -7.78
CA GLN A 179 -12.11 4.33 -6.38
C GLN A 179 -13.47 3.76 -5.96
N THR A 180 -14.59 4.43 -6.29
CA THR A 180 -15.93 3.92 -6.01
C THR A 180 -16.18 2.55 -6.66
N HIS A 181 -15.87 2.42 -7.96
CA HIS A 181 -16.02 1.15 -8.65
C HIS A 181 -15.17 0.03 -8.04
N MET A 182 -13.93 0.35 -7.62
CA MET A 182 -13.06 -0.61 -6.95
C MET A 182 -13.56 -1.00 -5.56
N SER A 183 -14.12 -0.06 -4.79
CA SER A 183 -14.74 -0.36 -3.49
C SER A 183 -15.94 -1.30 -3.61
N GLU A 184 -16.66 -1.27 -4.74
CA GLU A 184 -17.86 -2.10 -4.99
C GLU A 184 -17.53 -3.49 -5.57
N HIS A 185 -16.53 -3.58 -6.45
CA HIS A 185 -16.27 -4.80 -7.24
C HIS A 185 -14.89 -5.45 -7.00
N HIS A 186 -14.03 -4.76 -6.26
CA HIS A 186 -12.64 -5.12 -6.02
C HIS A 186 -12.28 -4.90 -4.55
N LEU A 187 -11.11 -4.35 -4.24
CA LEU A 187 -10.69 -4.03 -2.88
C LEU A 187 -9.95 -2.70 -2.85
N VAL A 188 -10.28 -1.86 -1.87
CA VAL A 188 -9.55 -0.64 -1.54
C VAL A 188 -9.11 -0.73 -0.07
N LEU A 189 -7.83 -0.46 0.18
CA LEU A 189 -7.20 -0.50 1.49
C LEU A 189 -6.69 0.89 1.88
N SER A 190 -6.78 1.23 3.16
CA SER A 190 -6.19 2.44 3.72
C SER A 190 -5.68 2.21 5.14
N GLU A 191 -4.55 2.79 5.48
CA GLU A 191 -4.07 2.85 6.87
C GLU A 191 -4.71 4.03 7.65
N TYR A 192 -5.45 4.89 6.94
CA TYR A 192 -5.99 6.15 7.47
C TYR A 192 -7.49 6.03 7.73
N GLY A 193 -7.93 6.52 8.89
CA GLY A 193 -9.34 6.50 9.29
C GLY A 193 -10.24 7.44 8.48
N PRO A 194 -11.55 7.41 8.70
CA PRO A 194 -12.52 8.29 8.04
C PRO A 194 -12.13 9.77 8.09
N GLY A 195 -12.38 10.50 7.01
CA GLY A 195 -12.13 11.93 6.91
C GLY A 195 -10.66 12.36 6.80
N GLN A 196 -9.69 11.43 6.92
CA GLN A 196 -8.27 11.79 6.88
C GLN A 196 -7.84 12.26 5.47
N ALA A 197 -7.34 13.50 5.43
CA ALA A 197 -6.93 14.18 4.21
C ALA A 197 -5.59 13.64 3.64
N PRO A 198 -5.31 13.86 2.34
CA PRO A 198 -4.06 13.46 1.71
C PRO A 198 -2.88 14.32 2.17
N LEU A 199 -2.12 13.84 3.15
CA LEU A 199 -0.86 14.49 3.58
C LEU A 199 0.32 13.96 2.77
N LYS A 200 1.34 14.80 2.55
CA LYS A 200 2.49 14.44 1.70
C LYS A 200 3.22 13.17 2.17
N PHE A 201 3.34 12.97 3.48
CA PHE A 201 4.01 11.81 4.06
C PHE A 201 3.17 10.53 3.96
N HIS A 202 1.86 10.63 3.72
CA HIS A 202 1.01 9.45 3.55
C HIS A 202 1.38 8.64 2.31
N PHE A 203 1.91 9.26 1.25
CA PHE A 203 2.18 8.56 -0.01
C PHE A 203 3.40 7.62 0.08
N PRO A 204 4.55 8.03 0.65
CA PRO A 204 5.61 7.08 0.98
C PRO A 204 5.16 5.98 1.94
N GLU A 205 4.42 6.31 3.00
CA GLU A 205 3.88 5.33 3.96
C GLU A 205 2.92 4.34 3.30
N ARG A 206 2.10 4.79 2.35
CA ARG A 206 1.22 3.92 1.57
C ARG A 206 2.02 3.00 0.64
N ASN A 207 3.07 3.51 -0.02
CA ASN A 207 3.80 2.75 -1.03
C ASN A 207 4.47 1.48 -0.47
N ARG A 208 4.90 1.50 0.81
CA ARG A 208 5.42 0.30 1.47
C ARG A 208 4.38 -0.84 1.53
N ILE A 209 3.09 -0.51 1.61
CA ILE A 209 1.98 -1.49 1.64
C ILE A 209 1.77 -2.05 0.23
N ILE A 210 1.86 -1.22 -0.81
CA ILE A 210 1.77 -1.68 -2.22
C ILE A 210 2.86 -2.71 -2.50
N ALA A 211 4.12 -2.36 -2.20
CA ALA A 211 5.24 -3.28 -2.39
C ALA A 211 5.11 -4.50 -1.47
N GLY A 212 4.78 -4.27 -0.19
CA GLY A 212 4.65 -5.30 0.83
C GLY A 212 3.63 -6.41 0.53
N LEU A 213 2.52 -6.04 -0.11
CA LEU A 213 1.50 -6.99 -0.52
C LEU A 213 1.96 -7.92 -1.65
N CYS A 214 2.94 -7.53 -2.47
CA CYS A 214 3.21 -8.18 -3.76
C CYS A 214 4.55 -8.90 -3.77
N GLN A 215 4.62 -10.05 -4.45
CA GLN A 215 5.90 -10.75 -4.66
C GLN A 215 6.85 -9.94 -5.55
N ALA A 216 6.31 -9.11 -6.45
CA ALA A 216 7.09 -8.29 -7.35
C ALA A 216 6.43 -6.94 -7.68
N VAL A 217 7.24 -6.02 -8.21
CA VAL A 217 6.85 -4.66 -8.59
C VAL A 217 7.19 -4.39 -10.06
N ILE A 218 6.19 -4.04 -10.86
CA ILE A 218 6.35 -3.48 -12.20
C ILE A 218 6.50 -1.97 -12.09
N VAL A 219 7.53 -1.41 -12.75
CA VAL A 219 7.73 0.02 -12.88
C VAL A 219 7.72 0.49 -14.32
N ALA A 220 6.93 1.53 -14.58
CA ALA A 220 6.82 2.18 -15.88
C ALA A 220 6.98 3.70 -15.72
N GLU A 221 7.79 4.32 -16.59
CA GLU A 221 8.09 5.75 -16.54
C GLU A 221 8.42 6.26 -15.12
N ALA A 222 9.55 5.84 -14.58
CA ALA A 222 10.12 6.45 -13.38
C ALA A 222 11.21 7.46 -13.76
N ARG A 223 11.12 8.68 -13.22
CA ARG A 223 12.25 9.64 -13.24
C ARG A 223 13.21 9.32 -12.09
N LEU A 224 14.45 9.79 -12.22
CA LEU A 224 15.38 9.82 -11.08
C LEU A 224 14.78 10.63 -9.93
N ARG A 225 14.99 10.17 -8.69
CA ARG A 225 14.46 10.79 -7.46
C ARG A 225 12.92 10.88 -7.42
N SER A 226 12.22 9.99 -8.14
CA SER A 226 10.75 9.92 -8.10
C SER A 226 10.26 9.00 -6.97
N GLY A 227 9.02 9.21 -6.51
CA GLY A 227 8.42 8.34 -5.50
C GLY A 227 8.32 6.89 -5.95
N SER A 228 8.11 6.63 -7.25
CA SER A 228 8.04 5.28 -7.81
C SER A 228 9.41 4.59 -7.80
N LEU A 229 10.50 5.33 -8.05
CA LEU A 229 11.86 4.81 -7.92
C LEU A 229 12.16 4.40 -6.48
N ILE A 230 11.82 5.25 -5.50
CA ILE A 230 11.99 4.94 -4.06
C ILE A 230 11.22 3.68 -3.67
N THR A 231 10.00 3.50 -4.18
CA THR A 231 9.22 2.26 -3.95
C THR A 231 9.95 1.02 -4.48
N CYS A 232 10.55 1.11 -5.68
CA CYS A 232 11.27 0.00 -6.29
C CYS A 232 12.59 -0.32 -5.57
N GLU A 233 13.37 0.71 -5.21
CA GLU A 233 14.59 0.54 -4.41
C GLU A 233 14.26 -0.17 -3.09
N ARG A 234 13.18 0.25 -2.42
CA ARG A 234 12.73 -0.40 -1.19
C ARG A 234 12.26 -1.84 -1.41
N ALA A 235 11.57 -2.11 -2.51
CA ALA A 235 11.15 -3.46 -2.86
C ALA A 235 12.35 -4.40 -3.04
N MET A 236 13.40 -3.94 -3.72
CA MET A 236 14.65 -4.70 -3.88
C MET A 236 15.35 -4.93 -2.53
N GLU A 237 15.40 -3.93 -1.64
CA GLU A 237 15.93 -4.09 -0.28
C GLU A 237 15.16 -5.14 0.54
N GLU A 238 13.87 -5.30 0.29
CA GLU A 238 13.00 -6.30 0.93
C GLU A 238 13.02 -7.65 0.20
N GLY A 239 13.91 -7.84 -0.78
CA GLY A 239 14.06 -9.09 -1.52
C GLY A 239 12.94 -9.37 -2.50
N ARG A 240 12.22 -8.33 -2.96
CA ARG A 240 11.15 -8.44 -3.95
C ARG A 240 11.70 -8.14 -5.35
N ASP A 241 11.20 -8.89 -6.33
CA ASP A 241 11.56 -8.66 -7.72
C ASP A 241 11.05 -7.31 -8.22
N VAL A 242 11.87 -6.66 -9.05
CA VAL A 242 11.49 -5.43 -9.76
C VAL A 242 11.61 -5.64 -11.26
N PHE A 243 10.49 -5.45 -11.96
CA PHE A 243 10.37 -5.52 -13.41
C PHE A 243 10.27 -4.12 -13.98
N ALA A 244 11.27 -3.69 -14.73
CA ALA A 244 11.34 -2.35 -15.29
C ALA A 244 10.99 -2.35 -16.79
N ILE A 245 9.96 -1.59 -17.14
CA ILE A 245 9.61 -1.32 -18.54
C ILE A 245 10.58 -0.25 -19.07
N PRO A 246 11.37 -0.53 -20.13
CA PRO A 246 12.28 0.45 -20.70
C PRO A 246 11.50 1.50 -21.51
N GLY A 247 12.12 2.66 -21.71
CA GLY A 247 11.58 3.71 -22.57
C GLY A 247 12.67 4.51 -23.29
N ASN A 248 12.25 5.61 -23.92
CA ASN A 248 13.15 6.50 -24.64
C ASN A 248 14.20 7.10 -23.69
N ILE A 249 15.47 7.11 -24.09
CA ILE A 249 16.58 7.65 -23.31
C ILE A 249 16.68 9.19 -23.36
N LEU A 250 15.98 9.84 -24.31
CA LEU A 250 16.09 11.28 -24.58
C LEU A 250 15.09 12.13 -23.78
N ASP A 251 13.92 11.59 -23.43
CA ASP A 251 12.85 12.36 -22.77
C ASP A 251 12.96 12.38 -21.23
N GLY A 252 13.87 11.61 -20.67
CA GLY A 252 14.14 11.49 -19.24
C GLY A 252 13.01 10.85 -18.42
N LYS A 253 11.91 10.38 -19.03
CA LYS A 253 10.76 9.81 -18.31
C LYS A 253 11.04 8.43 -17.75
N SER A 254 11.93 7.68 -18.39
CA SER A 254 12.31 6.32 -18.01
C SER A 254 13.71 6.22 -17.40
N ALA A 255 14.35 7.34 -17.07
CA ALA A 255 15.71 7.36 -16.53
C ALA A 255 15.85 6.56 -15.23
N GLY A 256 14.82 6.56 -14.38
CA GLY A 256 14.75 5.72 -13.18
C GLY A 256 14.53 4.23 -13.51
N CYS A 257 13.73 3.90 -14.53
CA CYS A 257 13.62 2.52 -15.00
C CYS A 257 14.97 1.99 -15.50
N HIS A 258 15.69 2.79 -16.29
CA HIS A 258 17.02 2.44 -16.80
C HIS A 258 18.03 2.28 -15.67
N HIS A 259 17.99 3.16 -14.67
CA HIS A 259 18.81 3.04 -13.47
C HIS A 259 18.53 1.74 -12.71
N LEU A 260 17.25 1.42 -12.46
CA LEU A 260 16.88 0.16 -11.79
C LEU A 260 17.42 -1.06 -12.54
N ILE A 261 17.34 -1.06 -13.88
CA ILE A 261 17.90 -2.14 -14.71
C ILE A 261 19.41 -2.27 -14.52
N GLN A 262 20.13 -1.14 -14.40
CA GLN A 262 21.57 -1.13 -14.12
C GLN A 262 21.90 -1.67 -12.71
N GLU A 263 21.01 -1.44 -11.74
CA GLU A 263 21.13 -1.95 -10.37
C GLU A 263 20.63 -3.41 -10.21
N GLY A 264 20.21 -4.06 -11.31
CA GLY A 264 19.85 -5.47 -11.32
C GLY A 264 18.35 -5.79 -11.41
N ALA A 265 17.48 -4.77 -11.53
CA ALA A 265 16.07 -5.02 -11.88
C ALA A 265 15.96 -5.66 -13.27
N LYS A 266 14.97 -6.54 -13.44
CA LYS A 266 14.78 -7.25 -14.70
C LYS A 266 14.09 -6.36 -15.73
N LEU A 267 14.72 -6.19 -16.89
CA LEU A 267 14.09 -5.51 -18.03
C LEU A 267 12.97 -6.41 -18.57
N VAL A 268 11.77 -5.84 -18.72
CA VAL A 268 10.62 -6.54 -19.31
C VAL A 268 10.03 -5.76 -20.48
N THR A 269 9.58 -6.51 -21.48
CA THR A 269 8.90 -5.99 -22.68
C THR A 269 7.54 -6.65 -22.92
N SER A 270 7.29 -7.77 -22.23
CA SER A 270 6.02 -8.51 -22.28
C SER A 270 5.55 -8.95 -20.89
N GLY A 271 4.24 -9.19 -20.76
CA GLY A 271 3.69 -9.84 -19.56
C GLY A 271 4.21 -11.26 -19.38
N GLN A 272 4.61 -11.93 -20.47
CA GLN A 272 5.21 -13.26 -20.41
C GLN A 272 6.57 -13.25 -19.71
N ASP A 273 7.39 -12.21 -19.93
CA ASP A 273 8.71 -12.07 -19.27
C ASP A 273 8.60 -12.10 -17.73
N ILE A 274 7.48 -11.55 -17.22
CA ILE A 274 7.13 -11.49 -15.80
C ILE A 274 6.62 -12.85 -15.33
N LEU A 275 5.66 -13.43 -16.04
CA LEU A 275 5.08 -14.73 -15.68
C LEU A 275 6.11 -15.85 -15.70
N ASP A 276 7.05 -15.80 -16.63
CA ASP A 276 8.12 -16.79 -16.70
C ASP A 276 9.04 -16.68 -15.49
N GLU A 277 9.38 -15.47 -15.05
CA GLU A 277 10.22 -15.29 -13.86
C GLU A 277 9.52 -15.79 -12.59
N LEU A 278 8.29 -15.35 -12.37
CA LEU A 278 7.54 -15.69 -11.15
C LEU A 278 7.23 -17.18 -11.02
N LYS A 279 7.23 -17.93 -12.12
CA LYS A 279 7.05 -19.39 -12.11
C LYS A 279 8.26 -20.16 -11.60
N TYR A 280 9.46 -19.58 -11.66
CA TYR A 280 10.66 -20.23 -11.13
C TYR A 280 10.79 -20.08 -9.60
N GLU A 281 9.93 -19.27 -8.97
CA GLU A 281 9.93 -18.99 -7.53
C GLU A 281 8.82 -19.70 -6.75
N LEU A 282 7.87 -20.37 -7.44
CA LEU A 282 6.80 -21.20 -6.88
C LEU A 282 7.16 -22.68 -6.94
#